data_AF-A0A1Y3MVF3-F1
#
_entry.id   AF-A0A1Y3MVF3-F1
#
_cell.length_a   1.000
_cell.length_b   1.000
_cell.length_c   1.000
_cell.angle_alpha   90.00
_cell.angle_beta   90.00
_cell.angle_gamma   90.00
#
_symmetry.space_group_name_H-M   'P 1'
#
loop_
_entity.id
_entity.type
_entity.pdbx_description
1 polymer ?
#
loop_
_entity_poly.entity_id
_entity_poly.type
_entity_poly.pdbx_seq_one_letter_code
_entity_poly.pdbx_strand_id
1 'polypeptide(L)'
;MYNGIGLVTPRGSGTNGFVQRNLSHIPNRPKREFKDFKDMAPPPAVKKKDKEIAIHDRKREIEIKCIELQDELEEKGEKEEVIEKKVDELRKKLTEELEASINKKEEENVEELKSLKEIENKKVMKALGINEEEFIEGASLNREYQELKKQERIIERQKREEEREERKRKEEKRRKREREERDRERERHHEKRDRHYDDRHHDDKRRRHHHNR
;
A
#
# COMPACT_ATOMS: atom_id res chain seq x y z
N MET A 1 -17.63 43.61 -24.23
CA MET A 1 -16.23 43.34 -23.80
C MET A 1 -16.16 41.94 -23.24
N TYR A 2 -15.14 41.16 -23.62
CA TYR A 2 -14.96 39.80 -23.13
C TYR A 2 -14.09 39.83 -21.87
N ASN A 3 -14.65 39.48 -20.71
CA ASN A 3 -13.96 39.42 -19.41
C ASN A 3 -13.17 40.70 -19.03
N GLY A 4 -13.63 41.88 -19.45
CA GLY A 4 -12.95 43.16 -19.20
C GLY A 4 -11.63 43.36 -19.97
N ILE A 5 -11.34 42.52 -20.96
CA ILE A 5 -10.10 42.55 -21.75
C ILE A 5 -10.43 42.97 -23.20
N GLY A 6 -9.60 43.86 -23.77
CA GLY A 6 -9.73 44.33 -25.15
C GLY A 6 -10.35 45.72 -25.30
N LEU A 7 -10.62 46.14 -26.55
CA LEU A 7 -11.21 47.43 -26.87
C LEU A 7 -12.75 47.38 -26.82
N VAL A 8 -13.38 48.51 -26.46
CA VAL A 8 -14.86 48.67 -26.51
C VAL A 8 -15.34 48.52 -27.95
N THR A 9 -14.67 49.21 -28.88
CA THR A 9 -14.93 49.21 -30.31
C THR A 9 -13.60 49.31 -31.07
N PRO A 10 -13.40 48.56 -32.17
CA PRO A 10 -12.19 48.66 -33.01
C PRO A 10 -12.16 49.92 -33.91
N ARG A 11 -13.29 50.64 -34.01
CA ARG A 11 -13.36 51.88 -34.79
C ARG A 11 -12.52 52.97 -34.11
N GLY A 12 -11.59 53.56 -34.86
CA GLY A 12 -10.69 54.62 -34.37
C GLY A 12 -9.39 54.11 -33.74
N SER A 13 -9.23 52.80 -33.49
CA SER A 13 -7.97 52.24 -32.97
C SER A 13 -6.96 51.89 -34.06
N GLY A 14 -7.36 51.93 -35.33
CA GLY A 14 -6.51 51.57 -36.48
C GLY A 14 -6.15 50.08 -36.56
N THR A 15 -6.86 49.21 -35.82
CA THR A 15 -6.62 47.76 -35.78
C THR A 15 -7.92 46.98 -35.93
N ASN A 16 -7.84 45.68 -36.23
CA ASN A 16 -9.01 44.83 -36.45
C ASN A 16 -9.74 44.42 -35.14
N GLY A 17 -9.24 44.85 -33.97
CA GLY A 17 -9.83 44.50 -32.66
C GLY A 17 -9.61 43.06 -32.20
N PHE A 18 -8.71 42.30 -32.84
CA PHE A 18 -8.42 40.92 -32.46
C PHE A 18 -7.58 40.86 -31.18
N VAL A 19 -8.03 40.09 -30.19
CA VAL A 19 -7.39 39.95 -28.87
C VAL A 19 -6.92 38.51 -28.68
N GLN A 20 -5.61 38.33 -28.46
CA GLN A 20 -5.00 37.03 -28.18
C GLN A 20 -4.60 36.91 -26.71
N ARG A 21 -4.75 35.71 -26.12
CA ARG A 21 -4.25 35.42 -24.78
C ARG A 21 -2.72 35.41 -24.76
N ASN A 22 -2.12 35.97 -23.70
CA ASN A 22 -0.67 35.87 -23.49
C ASN A 22 -0.30 34.44 -23.03
N LEU A 23 0.49 33.73 -23.83
CA LEU A 23 0.94 32.35 -23.52
C LEU A 23 2.01 32.30 -22.43
N SER A 24 2.75 33.40 -22.22
CA SER A 24 3.81 33.50 -21.22
C SER A 24 3.32 34.00 -19.87
N HIS A 25 2.03 34.35 -19.75
CA HIS A 25 1.46 34.79 -18.49
C HIS A 25 1.30 33.60 -17.53
N ILE A 26 2.11 33.59 -16.46
CA ILE A 26 2.00 32.62 -15.38
C ILE A 26 0.96 33.15 -14.38
N PRO A 27 -0.15 32.44 -14.12
CA PRO A 27 -1.11 32.88 -13.13
C PRO A 27 -0.47 32.84 -11.74
N ASN A 28 -0.75 33.86 -10.92
CA ASN A 28 -0.34 33.84 -9.52
C ASN A 28 -0.89 32.58 -8.86
N ARG A 29 0.02 31.73 -8.36
CA ARG A 29 -0.40 30.56 -7.57
C ARG A 29 -1.18 31.06 -6.36
N PRO A 30 -2.28 30.41 -5.97
CA PRO A 30 -2.96 30.76 -4.73
C PRO A 30 -1.94 30.71 -3.60
N LYS A 31 -1.87 31.77 -2.78
CA LYS A 31 -1.04 31.78 -1.57
C LYS A 31 -1.46 30.55 -0.77
N ARG A 32 -0.59 29.53 -0.70
CA ARG A 32 -0.74 28.50 0.31
C ARG A 32 -0.61 29.23 1.64
N GLU A 33 -1.60 29.06 2.51
CA GLU A 33 -1.49 29.49 3.90
C GLU A 33 -0.26 28.79 4.47
N PHE A 34 0.83 29.54 4.61
CA PHE A 34 1.98 29.06 5.36
C PHE A 34 1.52 28.99 6.81
N LYS A 35 1.46 27.78 7.37
CA LYS A 35 1.24 27.61 8.80
C LYS A 35 2.28 28.45 9.54
N ASP A 36 1.84 29.27 10.48
CA ASP A 36 2.72 30.10 11.28
C ASP A 36 3.77 29.22 11.98
N PHE A 37 4.97 29.74 12.21
CA PHE A 37 6.07 29.01 12.87
C PHE A 37 5.69 28.43 14.25
N LYS A 38 4.58 28.89 14.82
CA LYS A 38 3.96 28.41 16.07
C LYS A 38 3.21 27.08 15.92
N ASP A 39 2.71 26.77 14.72
CA ASP A 39 2.08 25.49 14.37
C ASP A 39 3.10 24.49 13.77
N MET A 40 4.36 24.91 13.65
CA MET A 40 5.47 24.06 13.29
C MET A 40 5.78 23.16 14.49
N ALA A 41 5.99 21.86 14.24
CA ALA A 41 6.31 20.89 15.29
C ALA A 41 7.45 21.41 16.19
N PRO A 42 7.42 21.13 17.50
CA PRO A 42 8.47 21.58 18.43
C PRO A 42 9.85 21.19 17.89
N PRO A 43 10.88 22.02 18.15
CA PRO A 43 12.24 21.74 17.69
C PRO A 43 12.64 20.32 18.11
N PRO A 44 13.38 19.59 17.25
CA PRO A 44 13.70 18.20 17.51
C PRO A 44 14.34 18.08 18.90
N ALA A 45 13.86 17.09 19.68
CA ALA A 45 14.31 16.88 21.04
C ALA A 45 15.85 16.85 21.08
N VAL A 46 16.43 17.53 22.07
CA VAL A 46 17.88 17.64 22.28
C VAL A 46 18.51 16.26 22.09
N LYS A 47 19.50 16.17 21.19
CA LYS A 47 20.17 14.92 20.85
C LYS A 47 20.55 14.19 22.12
N LYS A 48 20.10 12.94 22.25
CA LYS A 48 20.48 12.05 23.36
C LYS A 48 22.01 12.04 23.45
N LYS A 49 22.58 12.20 24.66
CA LYS A 49 24.03 12.09 24.90
C LYS A 49 24.53 10.76 24.32
N ASP A 50 25.71 10.77 23.71
CA ASP A 50 26.31 9.56 23.15
C ASP A 50 26.49 8.49 24.24
N LYS A 51 26.25 7.23 23.88
CA LYS A 51 26.27 6.10 24.84
C LYS A 51 27.61 5.99 25.56
N GLU A 52 28.70 6.19 24.82
CA GLU A 52 30.07 6.15 25.34
C GLU A 52 30.27 7.23 26.43
N ILE A 53 29.87 8.47 26.15
CA ILE A 53 29.95 9.57 27.12
C ILE A 53 29.14 9.24 28.38
N ALA A 54 27.93 8.68 28.24
CA ALA A 54 27.11 8.30 29.37
C ALA A 54 27.72 7.16 30.22
N ILE A 55 28.45 6.22 29.61
CA ILE A 55 29.17 5.15 30.32
C ILE A 55 30.37 5.74 31.07
N HIS A 56 31.11 6.66 30.44
CA HIS A 56 32.24 7.35 31.07
C HIS A 56 31.80 8.17 32.29
N ASP A 57 30.69 8.91 32.18
CA ASP A 57 30.12 9.66 33.30
C ASP A 57 29.83 8.73 34.49
N ARG A 58 29.21 7.57 34.24
CA ARG A 58 28.94 6.58 35.31
C ARG A 58 30.22 5.95 35.90
N LYS A 59 31.24 5.67 35.09
CA LYS A 59 32.55 5.20 35.61
C LYS A 59 33.19 6.26 36.50
N ARG A 60 33.09 7.54 36.12
CA ARG A 60 33.56 8.65 36.95
C ARG A 60 32.80 8.74 38.26
N GLU A 61 31.48 8.54 38.26
CA GLU A 61 30.69 8.47 39.49
C GLU A 61 31.14 7.34 40.43
N ILE A 62 31.57 6.20 39.89
CA ILE A 62 32.15 5.11 40.70
C ILE A 62 33.46 5.56 41.35
N GLU A 63 34.39 6.14 40.59
CA GLU A 63 35.66 6.59 41.15
C GLU A 63 35.49 7.72 42.18
N ILE A 64 34.50 8.62 41.98
CA ILE A 64 34.16 9.62 43.00
C ILE A 64 33.73 8.94 44.30
N LYS A 65 32.86 7.93 44.25
CA LYS A 65 32.45 7.18 45.45
C LYS A 65 33.60 6.43 46.11
N CYS A 66 34.56 5.93 45.33
CA CYS A 66 35.77 5.31 45.87
C CYS A 66 36.63 6.32 46.62
N ILE A 67 36.80 7.53 46.08
CA ILE A 67 37.53 8.63 46.73
C ILE A 67 36.81 9.09 47.99
N GLU A 68 35.49 9.28 47.94
CA GLU A 68 34.69 9.62 49.12
C GLU A 68 34.84 8.59 50.24
N LEU A 69 34.81 7.29 49.93
CA LEU A 69 35.03 6.24 50.92
C LEU A 69 36.46 6.26 51.49
N GLN A 70 37.46 6.54 50.65
CA GLN A 70 38.85 6.65 51.07
C GLN A 70 39.00 7.79 52.09
N ASP A 71 38.55 8.99 51.75
CA ASP A 71 38.61 10.18 52.61
C ASP A 71 37.93 9.91 53.96
N GLU A 72 36.76 9.27 53.95
CA GLU A 72 36.04 8.89 55.17
C GLU A 72 36.81 7.91 56.07
N LEU A 73 37.56 6.97 55.50
CA LEU A 73 38.31 5.98 56.28
C LEU A 73 39.63 6.56 56.80
N GLU A 74 40.24 7.48 56.06
CA GLU A 74 41.41 8.25 56.48
C GLU A 74 41.06 9.16 57.67
N GLU A 75 39.93 9.88 57.61
CA GLU A 75 39.45 10.70 58.73
C GLU A 75 39.16 9.86 60.00
N LYS A 76 38.75 8.59 59.82
CA LYS A 76 38.52 7.64 60.93
C LYS A 76 39.83 7.04 61.48
N GLY A 77 40.98 7.30 60.86
CA GLY A 77 42.28 6.80 61.29
C GLY A 77 42.49 5.30 61.06
N GLU A 78 41.84 4.73 60.06
CA GLU A 78 42.04 3.33 59.66
C GLU A 78 43.44 3.12 59.04
N LYS A 79 43.94 1.88 59.06
CA LYS A 79 45.24 1.55 58.45
C LYS A 79 45.12 1.56 56.92
N GLU A 80 46.12 2.10 56.23
CA GLU A 80 46.18 2.17 54.76
C GLU A 80 45.83 0.83 54.07
N GLU A 81 46.39 -0.29 54.55
CA GLU A 81 46.10 -1.63 53.99
C GLU A 81 44.62 -2.04 54.07
N VAL A 82 43.89 -1.54 55.08
CA VAL A 82 42.46 -1.82 55.28
C VAL A 82 41.63 -0.90 54.39
N ILE A 83 42.07 0.35 54.22
CA ILE A 83 41.45 1.33 53.34
C ILE A 83 41.49 0.84 51.89
N GLU A 84 42.68 0.45 51.40
CA GLU A 84 42.84 -0.07 50.04
C GLU A 84 41.94 -1.27 49.76
N LYS A 85 41.88 -2.24 50.69
CA LYS A 85 41.01 -3.42 50.54
C LYS A 85 39.54 -3.04 50.45
N LYS A 86 39.05 -2.16 51.33
CA LYS A 86 37.65 -1.71 51.34
C LYS A 86 37.30 -0.93 50.07
N VAL A 87 38.20 -0.07 49.59
CA VAL A 87 38.01 0.71 48.36
C VAL A 87 38.04 -0.20 47.13
N ASP A 88 38.95 -1.17 47.06
CA ASP A 88 39.01 -2.13 45.96
C ASP A 88 37.79 -3.05 45.92
N GLU A 89 37.29 -3.48 47.07
CA GLU A 89 36.03 -4.22 47.16
C GLU A 89 34.84 -3.38 46.67
N LEU A 90 34.76 -2.11 47.05
CA LEU A 90 33.70 -1.20 46.61
C LEU A 90 33.80 -0.93 45.10
N ARG A 91 35.01 -0.68 44.59
CA ARG A 91 35.29 -0.50 43.17
C ARG A 91 34.79 -1.71 42.38
N LYS A 92 35.19 -2.92 42.76
CA LYS A 92 34.78 -4.17 42.09
C LYS A 92 33.26 -4.33 42.08
N LYS A 93 32.60 -4.17 43.23
CA LYS A 93 31.14 -4.30 43.35
C LYS A 93 30.40 -3.33 42.42
N LEU A 94 30.77 -2.05 42.45
CA LEU A 94 30.11 -1.03 41.63
C LEU A 94 30.41 -1.19 40.13
N THR A 95 31.62 -1.64 39.76
CA THR A 95 31.93 -1.94 38.36
C THR A 95 31.14 -3.13 37.84
N GLU A 96 31.01 -4.20 38.62
CA GLU A 96 30.24 -5.39 38.24
C GLU A 96 28.74 -5.07 38.08
N GLU A 97 28.16 -4.29 38.99
CA GLU A 97 26.78 -3.81 38.88
C GLU A 97 26.56 -2.96 37.63
N LEU A 98 27.52 -2.08 37.31
CA LEU A 98 27.46 -1.23 36.12
C LEU A 98 27.51 -2.07 34.84
N GLU A 99 28.44 -3.02 34.73
CA GLU A 99 28.55 -3.93 33.59
C GLU A 99 27.29 -4.78 33.42
N ALA A 100 26.75 -5.35 34.51
CA ALA A 100 25.51 -6.11 34.47
C ALA A 100 24.32 -5.25 33.99
N SER A 101 24.28 -3.97 34.38
CA SER A 101 23.23 -3.03 33.94
C SER A 101 23.34 -2.64 32.47
N ILE A 102 24.57 -2.55 31.94
CA ILE A 102 24.83 -2.23 30.52
C ILE A 102 24.42 -3.43 29.67
N ASN A 103 24.86 -4.63 30.03
CA ASN A 103 24.55 -5.86 29.28
C ASN A 103 23.03 -6.08 29.18
N LYS A 104 22.29 -5.95 30.29
CA LYS A 104 20.82 -6.05 30.28
C LYS A 104 20.17 -5.03 29.34
N LYS A 105 20.62 -3.79 29.36
CA LYS A 105 20.10 -2.74 28.46
C LYS A 105 20.44 -3.03 27.01
N GLU A 106 21.62 -3.58 26.72
CA GLU A 106 22.00 -3.96 25.36
C GLU A 106 21.13 -5.10 24.84
N GLU A 107 20.85 -6.11 25.68
CA GLU A 107 19.92 -7.20 25.36
C GLU A 107 18.50 -6.67 25.06
N GLU A 108 17.95 -5.82 25.94
CA GLU A 108 16.64 -5.17 25.73
C GLU A 108 16.61 -4.36 24.42
N ASN A 109 17.64 -3.56 24.14
CA ASN A 109 17.74 -2.79 22.90
C ASN A 109 17.80 -3.70 21.66
N VAL A 110 18.50 -4.84 21.73
CA VAL A 110 18.59 -5.79 20.61
C VAL A 110 17.24 -6.44 20.35
N GLU A 111 16.50 -6.80 21.40
CA GLU A 111 15.14 -7.34 21.28
C GLU A 111 14.17 -6.32 20.70
N GLU A 112 14.21 -5.07 21.18
CA GLU A 112 13.44 -3.96 20.61
C GLU A 112 13.77 -3.77 19.12
N LEU A 113 15.06 -3.74 18.76
CA LEU A 113 15.48 -3.61 17.37
C LEU A 113 15.03 -4.78 16.49
N LYS A 114 15.05 -6.02 17.01
CA LYS A 114 14.50 -7.19 16.29
C LYS A 114 13.00 -7.03 16.06
N SER A 115 12.24 -6.66 17.09
CA SER A 115 10.79 -6.44 16.98
C SER A 115 10.44 -5.34 15.97
N LEU A 116 11.21 -4.24 15.95
CA LEU A 116 11.04 -3.15 15.00
C LEU A 116 11.33 -3.60 13.57
N LYS A 117 12.39 -4.39 13.36
CA LYS A 117 12.73 -4.97 12.05
C LYS A 117 11.67 -5.97 11.59
N GLU A 118 11.11 -6.78 12.47
CA GLU A 118 10.00 -7.69 12.13
C GLU A 118 8.77 -6.91 11.67
N ILE A 119 8.42 -5.83 12.36
CA ILE A 119 7.33 -4.94 11.96
C ILE A 119 7.62 -4.28 10.61
N GLU A 120 8.85 -3.83 10.38
CA GLU A 120 9.27 -3.24 9.11
C GLU A 120 9.19 -4.28 7.98
N ASN A 121 9.70 -5.48 8.20
CA ASN A 121 9.62 -6.59 7.25
C ASN A 121 8.17 -6.93 6.90
N LYS A 122 7.26 -7.00 7.88
CA LYS A 122 5.82 -7.21 7.65
C LYS A 122 5.20 -6.10 6.79
N LYS A 123 5.56 -4.84 7.06
CA LYS A 123 5.12 -3.70 6.22
C LYS A 123 5.62 -3.82 4.78
N VAL A 124 6.88 -4.20 4.59
CA VAL A 124 7.48 -4.40 3.26
C VAL A 124 6.83 -5.59 2.55
N MET A 125 6.61 -6.71 3.23
CA MET A 125 5.91 -7.88 2.68
C MET A 125 4.52 -7.51 2.17
N LYS A 126 3.76 -6.76 2.99
CA LYS A 126 2.45 -6.24 2.60
C LYS A 126 2.51 -5.32 1.38
N ALA A 127 3.51 -4.44 1.31
CA ALA A 127 3.71 -3.54 0.17
C ALA A 127 4.08 -4.29 -1.12
N LEU A 128 4.81 -5.40 -1.01
CA LEU A 128 5.19 -6.27 -2.13
C LEU A 128 4.09 -7.29 -2.50
N GLY A 129 2.97 -7.32 -1.78
CA GLY A 129 1.88 -8.29 -2.01
C GLY A 129 2.26 -9.72 -1.64
N ILE A 130 3.18 -9.91 -0.71
CA ILE A 130 3.57 -11.22 -0.16
C ILE A 130 2.64 -11.53 1.02
N ASN A 131 1.96 -12.68 0.96
CA ASN A 131 1.10 -13.15 2.04
C ASN A 131 1.94 -13.71 3.19
N GLU A 132 1.75 -13.20 4.42
CA GLU A 132 2.51 -13.66 5.60
C GLU A 132 2.28 -15.15 5.90
N GLU A 133 1.07 -15.68 5.66
CA GLU A 133 0.72 -17.09 5.92
C GLU A 133 1.31 -18.07 4.90
N GLU A 134 1.50 -17.63 3.65
CA GLU A 134 2.08 -18.46 2.58
C GLU A 134 3.60 -18.29 2.47
N PHE A 135 4.15 -17.25 3.10
CA PHE A 135 5.57 -16.95 3.05
C PHE A 135 6.35 -17.86 4.00
N ILE A 136 7.12 -18.76 3.41
CA ILE A 136 8.04 -19.65 4.14
C ILE A 136 9.46 -19.16 3.87
N GLU A 137 10.18 -18.79 4.92
CA GLU A 137 11.57 -18.36 4.80
C GLU A 137 12.43 -19.47 4.18
N GLY A 138 13.28 -19.10 3.21
CA GLY A 138 14.14 -20.06 2.50
C GLY A 138 13.44 -20.96 1.48
N ALA A 139 12.12 -20.92 1.34
CA ALA A 139 11.39 -21.72 0.36
C ALA A 139 11.74 -21.37 -1.10
N SER A 140 12.26 -20.16 -1.34
CA SER A 140 12.81 -19.74 -2.63
C SER A 140 14.12 -20.46 -2.98
N LEU A 141 14.88 -20.96 -2.00
CA LEU A 141 16.13 -21.69 -2.24
C LEU A 141 15.91 -23.20 -2.32
N ASN A 142 14.76 -23.70 -1.86
CA ASN A 142 14.41 -25.11 -1.97
C ASN A 142 13.89 -25.45 -3.37
N ARG A 143 14.70 -26.19 -4.13
CA ARG A 143 14.42 -26.58 -5.52
C ARG A 143 13.16 -27.44 -5.64
N GLU A 144 12.96 -28.40 -4.74
CA GLU A 144 11.81 -29.32 -4.78
C GLU A 144 10.50 -28.56 -4.53
N TYR A 145 10.51 -27.66 -3.54
CA TYR A 145 9.35 -26.81 -3.25
C TYR A 145 8.98 -25.89 -4.43
N GLN A 146 9.99 -25.34 -5.12
CA GLN A 146 9.75 -24.57 -6.33
C GLN A 146 9.16 -25.40 -7.48
N GLU A 147 9.63 -26.63 -7.66
CA GLU A 147 9.15 -27.53 -8.71
C GLU A 147 7.69 -27.92 -8.46
N LEU A 148 7.31 -28.23 -7.21
CA LEU A 148 5.91 -28.47 -6.81
C LEU A 148 5.01 -27.27 -7.11
N LYS A 149 5.42 -26.06 -6.66
CA LYS A 149 4.65 -24.83 -6.89
C LYS A 149 4.54 -24.45 -8.37
N LYS A 150 5.47 -24.92 -9.22
CA LYS A 150 5.37 -24.78 -10.69
C LYS A 150 4.36 -25.76 -11.27
N GLN A 151 4.39 -27.02 -10.83
CA GLN A 151 3.44 -28.04 -11.28
C GLN A 151 2.00 -27.66 -10.89
N GLU A 152 1.76 -27.20 -9.67
CA GLU A 152 0.45 -26.72 -9.22
C GLU A 152 -0.08 -25.59 -10.12
N ARG A 153 0.77 -24.60 -10.44
CA ARG A 153 0.41 -23.50 -11.35
C ARG A 153 0.08 -23.97 -12.76
N ILE A 154 0.73 -25.03 -13.25
CA ILE A 154 0.43 -25.62 -14.57
C ILE A 154 -0.94 -26.31 -14.53
N ILE A 155 -1.19 -27.12 -13.49
CA ILE A 155 -2.47 -27.83 -13.32
C ILE A 155 -3.63 -26.85 -13.16
N GLU A 156 -3.45 -25.79 -12.37
CA GLU A 156 -4.47 -24.75 -12.17
C GLU A 156 -4.78 -24.02 -13.48
N ARG A 157 -3.75 -23.70 -14.28
CA ARG A 157 -3.94 -23.09 -15.60
C ARG A 157 -4.72 -23.99 -16.54
N GLN A 158 -4.37 -25.28 -16.60
CA GLN A 158 -5.07 -26.26 -17.44
C GLN A 158 -6.55 -26.36 -17.05
N LYS A 159 -6.85 -26.52 -15.76
CA LYS A 159 -8.25 -26.54 -15.26
C LYS A 159 -9.01 -25.27 -15.64
N ARG A 160 -8.38 -24.10 -15.53
CA ARG A 160 -8.99 -22.81 -15.88
C ARG A 160 -9.25 -22.66 -17.38
N GLU A 161 -8.36 -23.21 -18.21
CA GLU A 161 -8.55 -23.26 -19.67
C GLU A 161 -9.68 -24.19 -20.06
N GLU A 162 -9.74 -25.40 -19.47
CA GLU A 162 -10.83 -26.35 -19.66
C GLU A 162 -12.19 -25.76 -19.28
N GLU A 163 -12.29 -25.08 -18.12
CA GLU A 163 -13.53 -24.42 -17.69
C GLU A 163 -13.96 -23.32 -18.66
N ARG A 164 -13.00 -22.54 -19.19
CA ARG A 164 -13.27 -21.51 -20.21
C ARG A 164 -13.76 -22.13 -21.51
N GLU A 165 -13.17 -23.24 -21.95
CA GLU A 165 -13.64 -23.97 -23.14
C GLU A 165 -15.04 -24.54 -22.93
N GLU A 166 -15.33 -25.12 -21.77
CA GLU A 166 -16.65 -25.65 -21.46
C GLU A 166 -17.71 -24.55 -21.45
N ARG A 167 -17.40 -23.39 -20.85
CA ARG A 167 -18.28 -22.20 -20.89
C ARG A 167 -18.53 -21.74 -22.33
N LYS A 168 -17.50 -21.66 -23.17
CA LYS A 168 -17.63 -21.30 -24.60
C LYS A 168 -18.51 -22.32 -25.35
N ARG A 169 -18.30 -23.62 -25.15
CA ARG A 169 -19.10 -24.69 -25.78
C ARG A 169 -20.57 -24.62 -25.35
N LYS A 170 -20.85 -24.33 -24.07
CA LYS A 170 -22.22 -24.14 -23.56
C LYS A 170 -22.88 -22.91 -24.17
N GLU A 171 -22.16 -21.80 -24.28
CA GLU A 171 -22.67 -20.57 -24.90
C GLU A 171 -22.95 -20.75 -26.40
N GLU A 172 -22.06 -21.43 -27.13
CA GLU A 172 -22.25 -21.72 -28.54
C GLU A 172 -23.48 -22.61 -28.79
N LYS A 173 -23.66 -23.66 -27.97
CA LYS A 173 -24.88 -24.49 -28.00
C LYS A 173 -26.13 -23.67 -27.72
N ARG A 174 -26.10 -22.72 -26.78
CA ARG A 174 -27.23 -21.83 -26.48
C ARG A 174 -27.55 -20.93 -27.67
N ARG A 175 -26.53 -20.28 -28.25
CA ARG A 175 -26.67 -19.43 -29.45
C ARG A 175 -27.22 -20.22 -30.64
N LYS A 176 -26.81 -21.47 -30.83
CA LYS A 176 -27.35 -22.34 -31.89
C LYS A 176 -28.83 -22.64 -31.68
N ARG A 177 -29.24 -23.00 -30.46
CA ARG A 177 -30.65 -23.23 -30.11
C ARG A 177 -31.51 -21.97 -30.32
N GLU A 178 -31.02 -20.80 -29.88
CA GLU A 178 -31.71 -19.52 -30.08
C GLU A 178 -31.88 -19.17 -31.58
N ARG A 179 -30.89 -19.50 -32.43
CA ARG A 179 -31.01 -19.32 -33.88
C ARG A 179 -32.05 -20.27 -34.49
N GLU A 180 -31.97 -21.56 -34.16
CA GLU A 180 -32.94 -22.56 -34.64
C GLU A 180 -34.39 -22.21 -34.22
N GLU A 181 -34.58 -21.66 -33.01
CA GLU A 181 -35.89 -21.21 -32.54
C GLU A 181 -36.40 -19.99 -33.31
N ARG A 182 -35.55 -18.99 -33.57
CA ARG A 182 -35.89 -17.84 -34.42
C ARG A 182 -36.24 -18.25 -35.84
N ASP A 183 -35.53 -19.20 -36.42
CA ASP A 183 -35.80 -19.69 -37.78
C ASP A 183 -37.15 -20.43 -37.83
N ARG A 184 -37.45 -21.28 -36.84
CA ARG A 184 -38.77 -21.92 -36.70
C ARG A 184 -39.91 -20.91 -36.50
N GLU A 185 -39.68 -19.83 -35.76
CA GLU A 185 -40.67 -18.77 -35.56
C GLU A 185 -40.95 -18.02 -36.87
N ARG A 186 -39.90 -17.73 -37.66
CA ARG A 186 -40.03 -17.14 -39.00
C ARG A 186 -40.83 -18.03 -39.94
N GLU A 187 -40.57 -19.34 -39.96
CA GLU A 187 -41.34 -20.31 -40.76
C GLU A 187 -42.81 -20.32 -40.36
N ARG A 188 -43.13 -20.38 -39.06
CA ARG A 188 -44.51 -20.31 -38.56
C ARG A 188 -45.21 -19.01 -38.97
N HIS A 189 -44.49 -17.88 -38.94
CA HIS A 189 -45.06 -16.60 -39.37
C HIS A 189 -45.30 -16.57 -40.88
N HIS A 190 -44.41 -17.14 -41.68
CA HIS A 190 -44.60 -17.29 -43.13
C HIS A 190 -45.83 -18.14 -43.44
N GLU A 191 -45.95 -19.30 -42.81
CA GLU A 191 -47.06 -20.23 -43.02
C GLU A 191 -48.42 -19.63 -42.62
N LYS A 192 -48.48 -18.86 -41.52
CA LYS A 192 -49.68 -18.10 -41.14
C LYS A 192 -50.06 -17.04 -42.18
N ARG A 193 -49.06 -16.36 -42.75
CA ARG A 193 -49.27 -15.33 -43.76
C ARG A 193 -49.78 -15.94 -45.07
N ASP A 194 -49.26 -17.10 -45.47
CA ASP A 194 -49.72 -17.83 -46.64
C ASP A 194 -51.17 -18.32 -46.47
N ARG A 195 -51.50 -18.94 -45.32
CA ARG A 195 -52.89 -19.33 -45.01
C ARG A 195 -53.84 -18.14 -45.05
N HIS A 196 -53.44 -16.98 -44.52
CA HIS A 196 -54.27 -15.79 -44.55
C HIS A 196 -54.46 -15.23 -45.97
N TYR A 197 -53.46 -15.38 -46.84
CA TYR A 197 -53.58 -15.02 -48.25
C TYR A 197 -54.56 -15.95 -48.98
N ASP A 198 -54.47 -17.27 -48.76
CA ASP A 198 -55.40 -18.24 -49.34
C ASP A 198 -56.84 -18.05 -48.84
N ASP A 199 -57.04 -17.80 -47.54
CA ASP A 199 -58.37 -17.52 -46.98
C ASP A 199 -58.99 -16.26 -47.60
N ARG A 200 -58.23 -15.16 -47.74
CA ARG A 200 -58.72 -13.95 -48.42
C ARG A 200 -59.06 -14.22 -49.88
N HIS A 201 -58.23 -14.98 -50.57
CA HIS A 201 -58.44 -15.32 -51.97
C HIS A 201 -59.66 -16.24 -52.16
N HIS A 202 -59.96 -17.09 -51.18
CA HIS A 202 -61.16 -17.92 -51.17
C HIS A 202 -62.42 -17.11 -50.86
N ASP A 203 -62.34 -16.14 -49.95
CA ASP A 203 -63.45 -15.25 -49.59
C ASP A 203 -63.83 -14.31 -50.74
N ASP A 204 -62.83 -13.77 -51.46
CA ASP A 204 -63.05 -12.94 -52.65
C ASP A 204 -63.72 -13.74 -53.79
N LYS A 205 -63.36 -15.01 -53.97
CA LYS A 205 -64.03 -15.91 -54.92
C LYS A 205 -65.49 -16.17 -54.52
N ARG A 206 -65.80 -16.33 -53.23
CA ARG A 206 -67.17 -16.50 -52.73
C ARG A 206 -68.01 -15.23 -52.93
N ARG A 207 -67.44 -14.05 -52.67
CA ARG A 207 -68.10 -12.76 -52.89
C ARG A 207 -68.45 -12.50 -54.35
N ARG A 208 -67.53 -12.82 -55.28
CA ARG A 208 -67.79 -12.74 -56.73
C ARG A 208 -68.90 -13.69 -57.19
N HIS A 209 -69.03 -14.86 -56.55
CA HIS A 209 -70.09 -15.82 -56.87
C HIS A 209 -71.49 -15.38 -56.40
N HIS A 210 -71.59 -14.53 -55.37
CA HIS A 210 -72.86 -13.98 -54.86
C HIS A 210 -73.38 -12.76 -55.63
N HIS A 211 -72.53 -12.08 -56.41
CA HIS A 211 -72.94 -10.92 -57.23
C HIS A 211 -73.51 -11.27 -58.62
N ASN A 212 -73.49 -12.55 -59.00
CA ASN A 212 -73.95 -13.03 -60.31
C ASN A 212 -75.27 -13.83 -60.25
N ARG A 213 -76.16 -13.51 -59.29
CA ARG A 213 -77.47 -14.17 -59.16
C ARG A 213 -78.60 -13.15 -59.06
#